data_AF-A0A0F7FTY4-F1
#
_entry.id   AF-A0A0F7FTY4-F1
#
_cell.length_a   1.000
_cell.length_b   1.000
_cell.length_c   1.000
_cell.angle_alpha   90.00
_cell.angle_beta   90.00
_cell.angle_gamma   90.00
#
_symmetry.space_group_name_H-M   'P 1'
#
loop_
_entity.id
_entity.type
_entity.pdbx_description
1 polymer ?
#
loop_
_entity_poly.entity_id
_entity_poly.type
_entity_poly.pdbx_seq_one_letter_code
_entity_poly.pdbx_strand_id
1 'polypeptide(L)'
;MAAELPALYASLEVRRRLETLPVLDAGPDALADAFLQRAATVLGIVVHAYHRVEPRHETPTPASVLTPWHQVCARLGRERPFLSYLDLVVANWRPRDPDTPTARPLLVEAVRLLVPTVGTDEEQIFYLTQLEMLSRGTPLLTAAADAVTATDRDDPHTLTDRLLGMTACVREITAYGLRKIEPRPGRRFHVDPVVWAKTVAPLAVPLVRHGLGPSGTASPMFHLLDTVIGRTGYRSFIGEEARRLRASYPPNWRAFLESTAAADISGYATAHPHPPLRAALTGLRAAYAGEDGLLARHRLKVAGYLNTSYRIGRDVTISGFPAAARVAGELATSRTERPAPEPPAPTTPHAPAPPGERAVGFPEVLRHDHTGDRHWIVVEDGVYDVTDFLARHPGGVAPLHSYLGTDATAIFEELGHHRDRVVTARLRRLRVGRLEHPPGTVTEPYATWLRWATDLTRRGNAFLTDLSIRESRTSLASGTGDLTPYTLQFAIEAHERFHDRTYGDITGALHHDLTGSPAAPPPPTRSLHTCTRPCPGPARRRSSTWRRSGARRSPWTNSCCTRSAQP
;
A
#
# COMPACT_ATOMS: atom_id res chain seq x y z
N MET A 1 -7.05 -10.93 25.83
CA MET A 1 -7.56 -10.63 24.47
C MET A 1 -6.56 -9.93 23.57
N ALA A 2 -6.13 -8.70 23.84
CA ALA A 2 -5.25 -7.95 22.90
C ALA A 2 -3.97 -8.73 22.52
N ALA A 3 -3.36 -9.43 23.47
CA ALA A 3 -2.20 -10.29 23.23
C ALA A 3 -2.51 -11.57 22.41
N GLU A 4 -3.78 -11.97 22.35
CA GLU A 4 -4.26 -13.16 21.64
C GLU A 4 -4.82 -12.81 20.24
N LEU A 5 -4.83 -11.52 19.86
CA LEU A 5 -5.41 -11.06 18.58
C LEU A 5 -4.89 -11.85 17.37
N PRO A 6 -3.59 -12.14 17.21
CA PRO A 6 -3.12 -12.93 16.08
C PRO A 6 -3.78 -14.31 15.97
N ALA A 7 -3.96 -15.00 17.11
CA ALA A 7 -4.60 -16.31 17.15
C ALA A 7 -6.10 -16.21 16.85
N LEU A 8 -6.79 -15.25 17.46
CA LEU A 8 -8.20 -14.99 17.22
C LEU A 8 -8.47 -14.56 15.77
N TYR A 9 -7.53 -13.86 15.13
CA TYR A 9 -7.61 -13.53 13.72
C TYR A 9 -7.54 -14.79 12.87
N ALA A 10 -6.54 -15.64 13.10
CA ALA A 10 -6.37 -16.88 12.34
C ALA A 10 -7.62 -17.78 12.42
N SER A 11 -8.29 -17.84 13.58
CA SER A 11 -9.49 -18.65 13.80
C SER A 11 -10.82 -17.94 13.50
N LEU A 12 -10.81 -16.64 13.14
CA LEU A 12 -12.01 -15.79 13.01
C LEU A 12 -12.86 -15.70 14.29
N GLU A 13 -12.23 -15.70 15.47
CA GLU A 13 -12.92 -15.67 16.77
C GLU A 13 -12.94 -14.28 17.44
N VAL A 14 -12.31 -13.27 16.84
CA VAL A 14 -12.22 -11.91 17.41
C VAL A 14 -13.59 -11.36 17.79
N ARG A 15 -14.60 -11.51 16.91
CA ARG A 15 -15.95 -10.95 17.12
C ARG A 15 -16.66 -11.60 18.29
N ARG A 16 -16.74 -12.93 18.26
CA ARG A 16 -17.31 -13.76 19.33
C ARG A 16 -16.67 -13.44 20.67
N ARG A 17 -15.35 -13.24 20.70
CA ARG A 17 -14.63 -12.90 21.92
C ARG A 17 -14.97 -11.49 22.43
N LEU A 18 -15.09 -10.51 21.54
CA LEU A 18 -15.33 -9.12 21.92
C LEU A 18 -16.77 -8.86 22.40
N GLU A 19 -17.73 -9.52 21.76
CA GLU A 19 -19.16 -9.43 22.07
C GLU A 19 -19.51 -10.01 23.45
N THR A 20 -18.64 -10.88 23.99
CA THR A 20 -18.82 -11.52 25.30
C THR A 20 -18.04 -10.83 26.43
N LEU A 21 -17.28 -9.77 26.13
CA LEU A 21 -16.56 -9.03 27.17
C LEU A 21 -17.51 -8.18 28.01
N PRO A 22 -17.29 -8.08 29.33
CA PRO A 22 -18.00 -7.10 30.15
C PRO A 22 -17.59 -5.68 29.75
N VAL A 23 -18.48 -4.71 30.00
CA VAL A 23 -18.13 -3.29 29.92
C VAL A 23 -17.22 -2.97 31.11
N LEU A 24 -16.00 -2.53 30.82
CA LEU A 24 -15.07 -2.05 31.83
C LEU A 24 -15.24 -0.54 31.99
N ASP A 25 -15.20 -0.06 33.24
CA ASP A 25 -15.12 1.37 33.50
C ASP A 25 -13.68 1.87 33.27
N ALA A 26 -13.56 3.00 32.58
CA ALA A 26 -12.32 3.74 32.38
C ALA A 26 -12.43 5.17 32.92
N GLY A 27 -13.27 5.37 33.95
CA GLY A 27 -13.31 6.58 34.77
C GLY A 27 -12.04 6.79 35.60
N PRO A 28 -11.88 7.97 36.23
CA PRO A 28 -10.69 8.32 37.01
C PRO A 28 -10.34 7.33 38.13
N ASP A 29 -11.35 6.76 38.78
CA ASP A 29 -11.16 5.82 39.89
C ASP A 29 -10.75 4.41 39.41
N ALA A 30 -11.10 4.04 38.18
CA ALA A 30 -10.85 2.71 37.62
C ALA A 30 -9.55 2.62 36.79
N LEU A 31 -9.14 3.73 36.15
CA LEU A 31 -7.97 3.78 35.28
C LEU A 31 -7.16 5.04 35.54
N ALA A 32 -5.93 4.89 36.04
CA ALA A 32 -5.04 6.04 36.27
C ALA A 32 -4.62 6.74 34.96
N ASP A 33 -4.45 8.07 35.01
CA ASP A 33 -4.12 8.92 33.85
C ASP A 33 -2.85 8.47 33.12
N ALA A 34 -1.86 7.96 33.85
CA ALA A 34 -0.60 7.46 33.30
C ALA A 34 -0.78 6.31 32.27
N PHE A 35 -1.92 5.62 32.28
CA PHE A 35 -2.22 4.52 31.37
C PHE A 35 -3.16 4.89 30.22
N LEU A 36 -3.67 6.12 30.16
CA LEU A 36 -4.68 6.53 29.18
C LEU A 36 -4.23 6.31 27.74
N GLN A 37 -2.98 6.72 27.40
CA GLN A 37 -2.48 6.55 26.03
C GLN A 37 -2.36 5.07 25.65
N ARG A 38 -1.95 4.21 26.58
CA ARG A 38 -1.88 2.76 26.35
C ARG A 38 -3.28 2.17 26.17
N ALA A 39 -4.25 2.60 26.98
CA ALA A 39 -5.64 2.17 26.85
C ALA A 39 -6.24 2.59 25.50
N ALA A 40 -5.97 3.82 25.03
CA ALA A 40 -6.40 4.31 23.72
C ALA A 40 -5.83 3.46 22.57
N THR A 41 -4.54 3.11 22.63
CA THR A 41 -3.89 2.21 21.67
C THR A 41 -4.55 0.83 21.66
N VAL A 42 -4.74 0.20 22.82
CA VAL A 42 -5.34 -1.14 22.91
C VAL A 42 -6.77 -1.14 22.38
N LEU A 43 -7.61 -0.21 22.86
CA LEU A 43 -9.02 -0.14 22.49
C LEU A 43 -9.21 0.19 21.01
N GLY A 44 -8.46 1.16 20.47
CA GLY A 44 -8.54 1.51 19.06
C GLY A 44 -8.15 0.35 18.14
N ILE A 45 -7.08 -0.37 18.46
CA ILE A 45 -6.63 -1.53 17.67
C ILE A 45 -7.67 -2.66 17.75
N VAL A 46 -8.19 -2.96 18.94
CA VAL A 46 -9.19 -4.02 19.13
C VAL A 46 -10.51 -3.70 18.40
N VAL A 47 -10.95 -2.44 18.40
CA VAL A 47 -12.14 -2.01 17.66
C VAL A 47 -11.92 -2.14 16.15
N HIS A 48 -10.76 -1.71 15.64
CA HIS A 48 -10.43 -1.90 14.23
C HIS A 48 -10.32 -3.38 13.86
N ALA A 49 -9.73 -4.21 14.73
CA ALA A 49 -9.68 -5.66 14.56
C ALA A 49 -11.08 -6.28 14.39
N TYR A 50 -12.02 -5.90 15.25
CA TYR A 50 -13.41 -6.37 15.21
C TYR A 50 -14.12 -6.12 13.88
N HIS A 51 -13.91 -4.93 13.31
CA HIS A 51 -14.54 -4.52 12.05
C HIS A 51 -13.83 -5.05 10.80
N ARG A 52 -12.57 -5.49 10.92
CA ARG A 52 -11.74 -5.89 9.77
C ARG A 52 -11.50 -7.39 9.66
N VAL A 53 -11.69 -8.17 10.72
CA VAL A 53 -11.52 -9.63 10.70
C VAL A 53 -12.48 -10.34 9.75
N GLU A 54 -13.76 -9.93 9.78
CA GLU A 54 -14.85 -10.36 8.91
C GLU A 54 -15.68 -9.11 8.57
N PRO A 55 -15.36 -8.39 7.49
CA PRO A 55 -16.03 -7.15 7.15
C PRO A 55 -17.52 -7.37 6.87
N ARG A 56 -18.40 -7.01 7.82
CA ARG A 56 -19.85 -7.01 7.65
C ARG A 56 -20.35 -5.58 7.71
N HIS A 57 -21.03 -5.16 6.65
CA HIS A 57 -21.66 -3.84 6.60
C HIS A 57 -22.58 -3.64 7.82
N GLU A 58 -22.59 -2.42 8.36
CA GLU A 58 -23.51 -1.99 9.43
C GLU A 58 -23.38 -2.70 10.79
N THR A 59 -22.29 -3.43 11.05
CA THR A 59 -22.10 -4.01 12.39
C THR A 59 -21.84 -2.91 13.42
N PRO A 60 -22.62 -2.80 14.51
CA PRO A 60 -22.34 -1.86 15.59
C PRO A 60 -21.09 -2.26 16.37
N THR A 61 -20.36 -1.27 16.89
CA THR A 61 -19.22 -1.55 17.79
C THR A 61 -19.75 -2.00 19.17
N PRO A 62 -19.28 -3.12 19.75
CA PRO A 62 -19.73 -3.57 21.07
C PRO A 62 -19.51 -2.53 22.17
N ALA A 63 -20.49 -2.39 23.07
CA ALA A 63 -20.40 -1.47 24.22
C ALA A 63 -19.20 -1.78 25.13
N SER A 64 -18.77 -3.05 25.17
CA SER A 64 -17.63 -3.54 25.95
C SER A 64 -16.31 -2.84 25.60
N VAL A 65 -16.17 -2.33 24.38
CA VAL A 65 -15.02 -1.53 23.94
C VAL A 65 -15.37 -0.08 23.63
N LEU A 66 -16.57 0.20 23.14
CA LEU A 66 -16.94 1.56 22.73
C LEU A 66 -17.07 2.51 23.93
N THR A 67 -17.67 2.04 25.02
CA THR A 67 -17.86 2.85 26.24
C THR A 67 -16.53 3.25 26.89
N PRO A 68 -15.63 2.31 27.25
CA PRO A 68 -14.33 2.70 27.81
C PRO A 68 -13.49 3.50 26.83
N TRP A 69 -13.63 3.28 25.51
CA TRP A 69 -12.87 4.05 24.52
C TRP A 69 -13.30 5.52 24.47
N HIS A 70 -14.61 5.80 24.56
CA HIS A 70 -15.10 7.17 24.71
C HIS A 70 -14.56 7.84 25.98
N GLN A 71 -14.62 7.16 27.13
CA GLN A 71 -14.11 7.70 28.39
C GLN A 71 -12.60 8.03 28.30
N VAL A 72 -11.80 7.09 27.78
CA VAL A 72 -10.36 7.28 27.59
C VAL A 72 -10.07 8.43 26.62
N CYS A 73 -10.76 8.49 25.48
CA CYS A 73 -10.56 9.56 24.51
C CYS A 73 -10.93 10.93 25.08
N ALA A 74 -12.05 11.05 25.79
CA ALA A 74 -12.45 12.28 26.45
C ALA A 74 -11.40 12.77 27.47
N ARG A 75 -10.88 11.86 28.30
CA ARG A 75 -9.82 12.15 29.28
C ARG A 75 -8.48 12.54 28.63
N LEU A 76 -8.22 12.06 27.42
CA LEU A 76 -7.07 12.49 26.59
C LEU A 76 -7.33 13.82 25.84
N GLY A 77 -8.49 14.45 26.04
CA GLY A 77 -8.88 15.68 25.34
C GLY A 77 -9.24 15.49 23.86
N ARG A 78 -9.63 14.27 23.46
CA ARG A 78 -10.08 13.96 22.10
C ARG A 78 -11.60 14.08 22.02
N GLU A 79 -12.09 14.83 21.04
CA GLU A 79 -13.53 15.07 20.83
C GLU A 79 -14.32 13.78 20.56
N ARG A 80 -13.70 12.83 19.85
CA ARG A 80 -14.32 11.56 19.45
C ARG A 80 -13.30 10.43 19.39
N PRO A 81 -13.71 9.18 19.61
CA PRO A 81 -12.82 8.03 19.47
C PRO A 81 -12.52 7.75 17.99
N PHE A 82 -11.25 7.63 17.67
CA PHE A 82 -10.75 7.08 16.42
C PHE A 82 -9.34 6.53 16.66
N LEU A 83 -8.92 5.56 15.85
CA LEU A 83 -7.55 5.07 15.90
C LEU A 83 -6.62 6.12 15.28
N SER A 84 -5.84 6.81 16.12
CA SER A 84 -4.92 7.85 15.64
C SER A 84 -3.55 7.28 15.26
N TYR A 85 -2.77 8.07 14.52
CA TYR A 85 -1.39 7.72 14.20
C TYR A 85 -0.50 7.59 15.46
N LEU A 86 -0.78 8.40 16.49
CA LEU A 86 -0.14 8.27 17.79
C LEU A 86 -0.44 6.89 18.39
N ASP A 87 -1.68 6.43 18.29
CA ASP A 87 -2.10 5.14 18.83
C ASP A 87 -1.46 3.97 18.10
N LEU A 88 -1.52 3.96 16.75
CA LEU A 88 -1.11 2.82 15.93
C LEU A 88 0.42 2.72 15.73
N VAL A 89 1.12 3.85 15.71
CA VAL A 89 2.55 3.92 15.34
C VAL A 89 3.41 4.37 16.52
N VAL A 90 3.12 5.53 17.10
CA VAL A 90 4.05 6.20 18.04
C VAL A 90 4.02 5.54 19.43
N ALA A 91 2.86 5.13 19.91
CA ALA A 91 2.67 4.49 21.22
C ALA A 91 2.62 2.96 21.15
N ASN A 92 2.55 2.36 19.96
CA ASN A 92 2.39 0.92 19.78
C ASN A 92 3.72 0.17 19.67
N TRP A 93 4.63 0.33 20.62
CA TRP A 93 5.90 -0.39 20.61
C TRP A 93 6.39 -0.75 22.01
N ARG A 94 7.30 -1.71 22.06
CA ARG A 94 8.08 -2.10 23.23
C ARG A 94 9.49 -2.53 22.81
N PRO A 95 10.48 -2.47 23.71
CA PRO A 95 11.79 -3.08 23.48
C PRO A 95 11.63 -4.56 23.10
N ARG A 96 12.47 -5.06 22.19
CA ARG A 96 12.50 -6.49 21.87
C ARG A 96 13.02 -7.31 23.06
N ASP A 97 14.03 -6.77 23.74
CA ASP A 97 14.58 -7.27 24.98
C ASP A 97 14.27 -6.24 26.09
N PRO A 98 13.44 -6.58 27.09
CA PRO A 98 13.09 -5.68 28.19
C PRO A 98 14.29 -5.23 29.02
N ASP A 99 15.35 -6.05 29.09
CA ASP A 99 16.51 -5.82 29.95
C ASP A 99 17.59 -4.98 29.25
N THR A 100 17.50 -4.82 27.93
CA THR A 100 18.43 -4.02 27.14
C THR A 100 17.90 -2.59 26.93
N PRO A 101 18.63 -1.53 27.37
CA PRO A 101 18.26 -0.15 27.10
C PRO A 101 18.08 0.10 25.60
N THR A 102 16.93 0.66 25.22
CA THR A 102 16.68 0.95 23.81
C THR A 102 17.38 2.25 23.40
N ALA A 103 18.44 2.12 22.60
CA ALA A 103 19.16 3.26 22.05
C ALA A 103 18.29 4.09 21.08
N ARG A 104 18.65 5.36 20.92
CA ARG A 104 18.08 6.24 19.88
C ARG A 104 19.07 6.36 18.71
N PRO A 105 18.60 6.35 17.45
CA PRO A 105 17.20 6.20 17.04
C PRO A 105 16.67 4.79 17.31
N LEU A 106 15.37 4.67 17.58
CA LEU A 106 14.68 3.37 17.67
C LEU A 106 14.82 2.66 16.32
N LEU A 107 15.38 1.46 16.32
CA LEU A 107 15.54 0.64 15.12
C LEU A 107 14.46 -0.43 15.07
N VAL A 108 13.89 -0.71 13.89
CA VAL A 108 12.91 -1.81 13.68
C VAL A 108 13.39 -3.13 14.31
N GLU A 109 14.69 -3.39 14.23
CA GLU A 109 15.32 -4.58 14.80
C GLU A 109 15.20 -4.68 16.33
N ALA A 110 15.30 -3.54 17.01
CA ALA A 110 15.43 -3.43 18.46
C ALA A 110 14.08 -3.33 19.18
N VAL A 111 12.98 -3.13 18.45
CA VAL A 111 11.63 -2.96 19.02
C VAL A 111 10.62 -3.93 18.41
N ARG A 112 9.50 -4.13 19.08
CA ARG A 112 8.35 -4.91 18.57
C ARG A 112 7.05 -4.17 18.85
N LEU A 113 6.00 -4.47 18.08
CA LEU A 113 4.68 -3.92 18.36
C LEU A 113 4.21 -4.32 19.76
N LEU A 114 3.62 -3.36 20.46
CA LEU A 114 3.03 -3.60 21.77
C LEU A 114 1.75 -4.44 21.64
N VAL A 115 0.93 -4.11 20.64
CA VAL A 115 -0.31 -4.78 20.28
C VAL A 115 -0.25 -5.13 18.79
N PRO A 116 0.27 -6.32 18.43
CA PRO A 116 0.12 -6.85 17.08
C PRO A 116 -1.31 -7.32 16.85
N THR A 117 -1.88 -7.00 15.69
CA THR A 117 -3.23 -7.42 15.32
C THR A 117 -3.19 -8.80 14.65
N VAL A 118 -2.45 -8.91 13.55
CA VAL A 118 -2.21 -10.18 12.86
C VAL A 118 -0.82 -10.74 13.20
N GLY A 119 0.12 -9.87 13.55
CA GLY A 119 1.47 -10.19 14.01
C GLY A 119 2.43 -10.68 12.93
N THR A 120 2.11 -10.50 11.65
CA THR A 120 3.02 -10.84 10.56
C THR A 120 4.21 -9.90 10.48
N ASP A 121 5.23 -10.29 9.72
CA ASP A 121 6.40 -9.44 9.48
C ASP A 121 6.01 -8.16 8.74
N GLU A 122 5.01 -8.21 7.84
CA GLU A 122 4.45 -7.02 7.19
C GLU A 122 3.91 -6.02 8.22
N GLU A 123 3.17 -6.48 9.23
CA GLU A 123 2.60 -5.58 10.25
C GLU A 123 3.72 -4.93 11.07
N GLN A 124 4.66 -5.74 11.55
CA GLN A 124 5.78 -5.28 12.37
C GLN A 124 6.65 -4.30 11.60
N ILE A 125 7.12 -4.69 10.41
CA ILE A 125 8.05 -3.89 9.62
C ILE A 125 7.37 -2.60 9.15
N PHE A 126 6.12 -2.67 8.69
CA PHE A 126 5.44 -1.50 8.14
C PHE A 126 5.19 -0.41 9.19
N TYR A 127 4.70 -0.76 10.38
CA TYR A 127 4.46 0.23 11.44
C TYR A 127 5.76 0.65 12.14
N LEU A 128 6.67 -0.28 12.45
CA LEU A 128 7.90 0.06 13.16
C LEU A 128 8.89 0.84 12.28
N THR A 129 8.86 0.68 10.95
CA THR A 129 9.66 1.53 10.06
C THR A 129 9.26 3.00 10.17
N GLN A 130 7.96 3.28 10.31
CA GLN A 130 7.47 4.64 10.51
C GLN A 130 7.92 5.21 11.87
N LEU A 131 7.86 4.39 12.93
CA LEU A 131 8.40 4.76 14.23
C LEU A 131 9.91 5.03 14.18
N GLU A 132 10.68 4.22 13.46
CA GLU A 132 12.12 4.45 13.26
C GLU A 132 12.37 5.77 12.53
N MET A 133 11.62 6.06 11.46
CA MET A 133 11.73 7.33 10.73
C MET A 133 11.48 8.52 11.66
N LEU A 134 10.46 8.45 12.52
CA LEU A 134 10.19 9.50 13.52
C LEU A 134 11.31 9.60 14.56
N SER A 135 11.83 8.46 15.04
CA SER A 135 12.91 8.47 16.03
C SER A 135 14.19 9.06 15.47
N ARG A 136 14.51 8.80 14.19
CA ARG A 136 15.61 9.44 13.46
C ARG A 136 15.38 10.93 13.24
N GLY A 137 14.11 11.33 13.10
CA GLY A 137 13.70 12.72 12.94
C GLY A 137 13.64 13.54 14.23
N THR A 138 13.92 12.97 15.40
CA THR A 138 13.90 13.71 16.67
C THR A 138 14.80 14.96 16.70
N PRO A 139 15.99 15.00 16.06
CA PRO A 139 16.79 16.22 15.97
C PRO A 139 16.10 17.38 15.23
N LEU A 140 15.11 17.10 14.38
CA LEU A 140 14.34 18.15 13.70
C LEU A 140 13.56 19.03 14.70
N LEU A 141 13.14 18.46 15.84
CA LEU A 141 12.42 19.20 16.87
C LEU A 141 13.31 20.27 17.51
N THR A 142 14.50 19.87 17.96
CA THR A 142 15.49 20.80 18.53
C THR A 142 15.91 21.84 17.50
N ALA A 143 16.22 21.40 16.28
CA ALA A 143 16.60 22.33 15.22
C ALA A 143 15.49 23.34 14.87
N ALA A 144 14.22 22.94 14.94
CA ALA A 144 13.10 23.86 14.68
C ALA A 144 12.90 24.87 15.82
N ALA A 145 13.01 24.43 17.08
CA ALA A 145 12.95 25.35 18.23
C ALA A 145 14.09 26.37 18.21
N ASP A 146 15.32 25.92 17.90
CA ASP A 146 16.48 26.79 17.74
C ASP A 146 16.30 27.74 16.55
N ALA A 147 15.71 27.26 15.44
CA ALA A 147 15.43 28.08 14.26
C ALA A 147 14.44 29.20 14.56
N VAL A 148 13.36 28.91 15.32
CA VAL A 148 12.43 29.95 15.81
C VAL A 148 13.20 31.00 16.62
N THR A 149 14.02 30.57 17.58
CA THR A 149 14.81 31.49 18.41
C THR A 149 15.80 32.32 17.59
N ALA A 150 16.44 31.72 16.60
CA ALA A 150 17.38 32.41 15.71
C ALA A 150 16.67 33.44 14.81
N THR A 151 15.48 33.13 14.32
CA THR A 151 14.64 34.09 13.57
C THR A 151 14.23 35.27 14.46
N ASP A 152 13.77 35.01 15.69
CA ASP A 152 13.37 36.07 16.63
C ASP A 152 14.54 37.01 17.02
N ARG A 153 15.78 36.49 16.98
CA ARG A 153 17.00 37.22 17.32
C ARG A 153 17.72 37.85 16.12
N ASP A 154 17.17 37.73 14.91
CA ASP A 154 17.83 38.14 13.66
C ASP A 154 19.23 37.53 13.50
N ASP A 155 19.37 36.23 13.82
CA ASP A 155 20.63 35.48 13.71
C ASP A 155 20.63 34.56 12.48
N PRO A 156 21.06 35.05 11.30
CA PRO A 156 21.06 34.27 10.07
C PRO A 156 22.12 33.15 10.07
N HIS A 157 23.16 33.24 10.89
CA HIS A 157 24.22 32.24 10.94
C HIS A 157 23.73 30.98 11.65
N THR A 158 23.19 31.14 12.86
CA THR A 158 22.61 30.01 13.60
C THR A 158 21.47 29.38 12.81
N LEU A 159 20.61 30.19 12.18
CA LEU A 159 19.53 29.66 11.36
C LEU A 159 20.04 28.86 10.16
N THR A 160 21.12 29.32 9.50
CA THR A 160 21.77 28.58 8.40
C THR A 160 22.20 27.18 8.89
N ASP A 161 22.88 27.11 10.02
CA ASP A 161 23.34 25.84 10.60
C ASP A 161 22.17 24.91 10.95
N ARG A 162 21.08 25.44 11.50
CA ARG A 162 19.89 24.65 11.82
C ARG A 162 19.24 24.06 10.56
N LEU A 163 19.11 24.84 9.48
CA LEU A 163 18.54 24.35 8.22
C LEU A 163 19.45 23.30 7.53
N LEU A 164 20.77 23.45 7.63
CA LEU A 164 21.72 22.43 7.17
C LEU A 164 21.61 21.14 7.99
N GLY A 165 21.49 21.25 9.31
CA GLY A 165 21.25 20.11 10.20
C GLY A 165 19.94 19.38 9.88
N MET A 166 18.85 20.12 9.64
CA MET A 166 17.59 19.52 9.18
C MET A 166 17.74 18.81 7.84
N THR A 167 18.50 19.38 6.90
CA THR A 167 18.78 18.76 5.60
C THR A 167 19.51 17.43 5.77
N ALA A 168 20.54 17.39 6.63
CA ALA A 168 21.27 16.16 6.94
C ALA A 168 20.35 15.10 7.56
N CYS A 169 19.51 15.50 8.51
CA CYS A 169 18.55 14.60 9.16
C CYS A 169 17.52 14.03 8.16
N VAL A 170 16.93 14.86 7.29
CA VAL A 170 15.99 14.40 6.25
C VAL A 170 16.67 13.41 5.29
N ARG A 171 17.93 13.66 4.91
CA ARG A 171 18.72 12.74 4.07
C ARG A 171 18.96 11.41 4.78
N GLU A 172 19.27 11.43 6.08
CA GLU A 172 19.44 10.21 6.87
C GLU A 172 18.14 9.41 6.94
N ILE A 173 17.00 10.05 7.24
CA ILE A 173 15.68 9.39 7.26
C ILE A 173 15.38 8.75 5.91
N THR A 174 15.67 9.46 4.82
CA THR A 174 15.49 8.95 3.45
C THR A 174 16.39 7.77 3.16
N ALA A 175 17.66 7.85 3.56
CA ALA A 175 18.67 6.83 3.28
C ALA A 175 18.55 5.60 4.19
N TYR A 176 18.02 5.69 5.41
CA TYR A 176 18.03 4.54 6.33
C TYR A 176 16.63 4.13 6.76
N GLY A 177 15.75 5.08 7.06
CA GLY A 177 14.37 4.80 7.45
C GLY A 177 13.53 4.36 6.25
N LEU A 178 13.36 5.24 5.25
CA LEU A 178 12.48 4.98 4.10
C LEU A 178 12.90 3.77 3.26
N ARG A 179 14.18 3.34 3.30
CA ARG A 179 14.61 2.11 2.61
C ARG A 179 14.03 0.84 3.23
N LYS A 180 13.68 0.84 4.52
CA LYS A 180 12.93 -0.26 5.15
C LYS A 180 11.49 -0.25 4.60
N ILE A 181 10.80 -1.40 4.56
CA ILE A 181 9.63 -1.70 3.69
C ILE A 181 10.06 -2.03 2.25
N GLU A 182 10.55 -3.24 2.03
CA GLU A 182 11.11 -3.68 0.76
C GLU A 182 10.21 -4.72 0.10
N PRO A 183 9.63 -4.45 -1.08
CA PRO A 183 8.71 -5.39 -1.73
C PRO A 183 9.41 -6.60 -2.37
N ARG A 184 10.75 -6.61 -2.48
CA ARG A 184 11.47 -7.77 -3.04
C ARG A 184 11.59 -8.92 -2.03
N PRO A 185 11.22 -10.15 -2.43
CA PRO A 185 11.38 -11.33 -1.60
C PRO A 185 12.84 -11.57 -1.16
N GLY A 186 13.03 -12.18 0.01
CA GLY A 186 14.34 -12.53 0.56
C GLY A 186 15.16 -11.35 1.10
N ARG A 187 14.61 -10.13 1.11
CA ARG A 187 15.24 -8.97 1.74
C ARG A 187 14.91 -8.91 3.23
N ARG A 188 15.83 -8.35 4.02
CA ARG A 188 15.72 -8.30 5.49
C ARG A 188 14.43 -7.65 5.99
N PHE A 189 13.99 -6.58 5.33
CA PHE A 189 12.77 -5.84 5.66
C PHE A 189 11.68 -6.09 4.62
N HIS A 190 11.57 -7.34 4.19
CA HIS A 190 10.58 -7.71 3.20
C HIS A 190 9.17 -7.43 3.72
N VAL A 191 8.38 -6.75 2.91
CA VAL A 191 6.94 -6.59 3.14
C VAL A 191 6.28 -7.00 1.83
N ASP A 192 5.54 -8.10 1.85
CA ASP A 192 4.82 -8.56 0.67
C ASP A 192 3.65 -7.60 0.39
N PRO A 193 3.57 -6.98 -0.81
CA PRO A 193 2.48 -6.06 -1.13
C PRO A 193 1.08 -6.67 -1.06
N VAL A 194 0.93 -7.96 -1.39
CA VAL A 194 -0.34 -8.69 -1.35
C VAL A 194 -0.74 -8.97 0.10
N VAL A 195 0.19 -9.50 0.91
CA VAL A 195 -0.08 -9.77 2.34
C VAL A 195 -0.39 -8.48 3.07
N TRP A 196 0.43 -7.43 2.87
CA TRP A 196 0.20 -6.11 3.45
C TRP A 196 -1.16 -5.54 3.08
N ALA A 197 -1.54 -5.59 1.80
CA ALA A 197 -2.78 -5.01 1.29
C ALA A 197 -4.03 -5.67 1.88
N LYS A 198 -3.98 -6.98 2.13
CA LYS A 198 -5.07 -7.79 2.65
C LYS A 198 -5.15 -7.85 4.17
N THR A 199 -4.00 -7.80 4.87
CA THR A 199 -3.97 -8.06 6.32
C THR A 199 -3.65 -6.82 7.15
N VAL A 200 -2.72 -5.97 6.72
CA VAL A 200 -2.20 -4.85 7.52
C VAL A 200 -2.90 -3.55 7.18
N ALA A 201 -2.90 -3.20 5.90
CA ALA A 201 -3.39 -1.91 5.48
C ALA A 201 -4.90 -1.68 5.69
N PRO A 202 -5.79 -2.70 5.72
CA PRO A 202 -7.19 -2.48 6.09
C PRO A 202 -7.38 -2.04 7.56
N LEU A 203 -6.47 -2.44 8.45
CA LEU A 203 -6.52 -2.09 9.88
C LEU A 203 -6.43 -0.58 10.11
N ALA A 204 -5.77 0.13 9.19
CA ALA A 204 -5.59 1.58 9.27
C ALA A 204 -6.72 2.38 8.56
N VAL A 205 -7.69 1.72 7.91
CA VAL A 205 -8.79 2.42 7.23
C VAL A 205 -9.79 2.95 8.28
N PRO A 206 -10.19 4.24 8.24
CA PRO A 206 -11.22 4.79 9.11
C PRO A 206 -12.52 3.95 9.10
N LEU A 207 -13.15 3.81 10.26
CA LEU A 207 -14.40 3.05 10.42
C LEU A 207 -15.65 3.86 10.05
N VAL A 208 -15.53 5.19 10.04
CA VAL A 208 -16.61 6.10 9.65
C VAL A 208 -16.25 6.79 8.35
N ARG A 209 -17.26 7.02 7.51
CA ARG A 209 -17.10 7.75 6.23
C ARG A 209 -16.55 9.15 6.51
N HIS A 210 -15.53 9.56 5.77
CA HIS A 210 -14.79 10.81 6.00
C HIS A 210 -14.19 10.92 7.42
N GLY A 211 -14.03 9.81 8.14
CA GLY A 211 -13.36 9.77 9.44
C GLY A 211 -11.86 10.03 9.34
N LEU A 212 -11.24 10.32 10.48
CA LEU A 212 -9.79 10.38 10.60
C LEU A 212 -9.23 8.98 10.82
N GLY A 213 -8.01 8.74 10.33
CA GLY A 213 -7.30 7.49 10.52
C GLY A 213 -5.80 7.70 10.69
N PRO A 214 -5.07 6.64 11.03
CA PRO A 214 -3.63 6.65 11.22
C PRO A 214 -2.89 6.64 9.86
N SER A 215 -3.23 7.58 8.98
CA SER A 215 -2.60 7.70 7.66
C SER A 215 -1.17 8.21 7.75
N GLY A 216 -0.35 7.96 6.73
CA GLY A 216 1.00 8.52 6.66
C GLY A 216 1.01 10.07 6.68
N THR A 217 -0.06 10.70 6.21
CA THR A 217 -0.28 12.16 6.28
C THR A 217 -0.38 12.66 7.73
N ALA A 218 -0.72 11.78 8.69
CA ALA A 218 -0.77 12.09 10.11
C ALA A 218 0.60 12.03 10.80
N SER A 219 1.69 11.80 10.05
CA SER A 219 3.04 11.82 10.60
C SER A 219 3.46 13.23 10.99
N PRO A 220 3.75 13.53 12.27
CA PRO A 220 4.03 14.90 12.75
C PRO A 220 5.27 15.51 12.09
N MET A 221 6.23 14.67 11.66
CA MET A 221 7.43 15.11 10.95
C MET A 221 7.11 15.88 9.67
N PHE A 222 6.10 15.45 8.91
CA PHE A 222 5.71 16.15 7.68
C PHE A 222 5.09 17.52 7.97
N HIS A 223 4.31 17.65 9.04
CA HIS A 223 3.71 18.93 9.44
C HIS A 223 4.76 19.92 9.92
N LEU A 224 5.76 19.44 10.66
CA LEU A 224 6.88 20.27 11.09
C LEU A 224 7.68 20.77 9.88
N LEU A 225 8.09 19.86 8.99
CA LEU A 225 8.86 20.22 7.81
C LEU A 225 8.07 21.15 6.89
N ASP A 226 6.79 20.85 6.64
CA ASP A 226 5.88 21.72 5.87
C ASP A 226 5.83 23.13 6.43
N THR A 227 5.80 23.26 7.76
CA THR A 227 5.83 24.56 8.44
C THR A 227 7.16 25.29 8.22
N VAL A 228 8.29 24.62 8.39
CA VAL A 228 9.63 25.21 8.21
C VAL A 228 9.89 25.62 6.76
N ILE A 229 9.52 24.79 5.78
CA ILE A 229 9.79 25.10 4.36
C ILE A 229 8.82 26.13 3.76
N GLY A 230 7.80 26.52 4.51
CA GLY A 230 6.80 27.52 4.12
C GLY A 230 5.70 26.97 3.22
N ARG A 231 5.17 25.78 3.48
CA ARG A 231 3.98 25.27 2.77
C ARG A 231 2.75 26.09 3.17
N THR A 232 2.18 26.81 2.21
CA THR A 232 0.98 27.63 2.40
C THR A 232 -0.28 27.02 1.76
N GLY A 233 -0.12 26.14 0.76
CA GLY A 233 -1.24 25.48 0.08
C GLY A 233 -1.68 24.16 0.74
N TYR A 234 -2.99 24.01 0.93
CA TYR A 234 -3.65 22.80 1.47
C TYR A 234 -5.01 22.54 0.79
N ARG A 235 -5.09 22.75 -0.53
CA ARG A 235 -6.30 22.60 -1.35
C ARG A 235 -6.45 21.22 -1.98
N SER A 236 -5.33 20.49 -2.10
CA SER A 236 -5.33 19.07 -2.44
C SER A 236 -6.05 18.30 -1.34
N PHE A 237 -6.64 17.14 -1.66
CA PHE A 237 -7.26 16.31 -0.63
C PHE A 237 -6.25 15.95 0.46
N ILE A 238 -5.01 15.59 0.12
CA ILE A 238 -3.95 15.30 1.09
C ILE A 238 -3.65 16.55 1.93
N GLY A 239 -3.72 17.75 1.34
CA GLY A 239 -3.63 19.02 2.04
C GLY A 239 -4.76 19.24 3.04
N GLU A 240 -6.02 19.08 2.62
CA GLU A 240 -7.19 19.19 3.49
C GLU A 240 -7.13 18.17 4.62
N GLU A 241 -6.81 16.92 4.31
CA GLU A 241 -6.66 15.83 5.27
C GLU A 241 -5.52 16.12 6.26
N ALA A 242 -4.39 16.67 5.81
CA ALA A 242 -3.32 17.10 6.70
C ALA A 242 -3.82 18.14 7.73
N ARG A 243 -4.61 19.14 7.31
CA ARG A 243 -5.18 20.12 8.24
C ARG A 243 -6.10 19.49 9.28
N ARG A 244 -6.98 18.59 8.83
CA ARG A 244 -7.93 17.87 9.72
C ARG A 244 -7.20 17.00 10.73
N LEU A 245 -6.16 16.28 10.30
CA LEU A 245 -5.33 15.44 11.17
C LEU A 245 -4.55 16.28 12.18
N ARG A 246 -3.95 17.40 11.75
CA ARG A 246 -3.23 18.32 12.65
C ARG A 246 -4.13 18.86 13.76
N ALA A 247 -5.40 19.15 13.47
CA ALA A 247 -6.36 19.61 14.48
C ALA A 247 -6.63 18.55 15.58
N SER A 248 -6.44 17.27 15.26
CA SER A 248 -6.63 16.15 16.21
C SER A 248 -5.40 15.80 17.05
N TYR A 249 -4.26 16.49 16.85
CA TYR A 249 -3.05 16.22 17.61
C TYR A 249 -3.16 16.62 19.09
N PRO A 250 -2.32 15.99 19.96
CA PRO A 250 -2.14 16.44 21.34
C PRO A 250 -1.91 17.96 21.43
N PRO A 251 -2.46 18.65 22.45
CA PRO A 251 -2.37 20.11 22.57
C PRO A 251 -0.94 20.65 22.48
N ASN A 252 0.02 19.98 23.11
CA ASN A 252 1.44 20.36 23.09
C ASN A 252 2.07 20.23 21.69
N TRP A 253 1.63 19.28 20.87
CA TRP A 253 2.11 19.15 19.49
C TRP A 253 1.55 20.28 18.61
N ARG A 254 0.28 20.63 18.80
CA ARG A 254 -0.35 21.73 18.07
C ARG A 254 0.33 23.06 18.40
N ALA A 255 0.52 23.35 19.69
CA ALA A 255 1.21 24.56 20.15
C ALA A 255 2.62 24.68 19.58
N PHE A 256 3.40 23.58 19.54
CA PHE A 256 4.74 23.59 18.96
C PHE A 256 4.73 23.91 17.46
N LEU A 257 3.83 23.29 16.69
CA LEU A 257 3.69 23.55 15.26
C LEU A 257 3.16 24.95 14.96
N GLU A 258 2.31 25.50 15.83
CA GLU A 258 1.79 26.87 15.73
C GLU A 258 2.89 27.90 16.01
N SER A 259 3.70 27.69 17.05
CA SER A 259 4.87 28.53 17.35
C SER A 259 5.90 28.50 16.22
N THR A 260 6.19 27.32 15.67
CA THR A 260 7.10 27.20 14.51
C THR A 260 6.55 27.92 13.28
N ALA A 261 5.23 27.89 13.07
CA ALA A 261 4.59 28.58 11.95
C ALA A 261 4.63 30.10 12.10
N ALA A 262 4.41 30.59 13.32
CA ALA A 262 4.39 32.02 13.61
C ALA A 262 5.75 32.70 13.36
N ALA A 263 6.86 31.97 13.48
CA ALA A 263 8.20 32.50 13.23
C ALA A 263 8.49 32.78 11.75
N ASP A 264 7.69 32.25 10.80
CA ASP A 264 7.89 32.40 9.36
C ASP A 264 9.35 32.23 8.90
N ILE A 265 9.98 31.14 9.35
CA ILE A 265 11.39 30.81 9.06
C ILE A 265 11.68 30.89 7.56
N SER A 266 10.75 30.40 6.73
CA SER A 266 10.85 30.42 5.28
C SER A 266 10.85 31.84 4.72
N GLY A 267 9.92 32.70 5.16
CA GLY A 267 9.83 34.09 4.73
C GLY A 267 11.07 34.87 5.13
N TYR A 268 11.48 34.77 6.40
CA TYR A 268 12.71 35.37 6.92
C TYR A 268 13.93 34.96 6.09
N ALA A 269 14.16 33.64 5.94
CA ALA A 269 15.32 33.14 5.23
C ALA A 269 15.35 33.52 3.75
N THR A 270 14.19 33.66 3.11
CA THR A 270 14.07 34.06 1.69
C THR A 270 14.38 35.55 1.51
N ALA A 271 13.88 36.40 2.40
CA ALA A 271 14.04 37.86 2.31
C ALA A 271 15.40 38.36 2.84
N HIS A 272 16.06 37.60 3.72
CA HIS A 272 17.30 38.04 4.37
C HIS A 272 18.45 38.22 3.36
N PRO A 273 19.29 39.27 3.49
CA PRO A 273 20.43 39.49 2.61
C PRO A 273 21.58 38.45 2.77
N HIS A 274 21.46 37.44 3.63
CA HIS A 274 22.48 36.40 3.84
C HIS A 274 22.39 35.23 2.82
N PRO A 275 23.29 35.13 1.81
CA PRO A 275 23.16 34.11 0.76
C PRO A 275 23.28 32.65 1.25
N PRO A 276 24.15 32.29 2.22
CA PRO A 276 24.20 30.92 2.74
C PRO A 276 22.88 30.47 3.38
N LEU A 277 22.13 31.38 3.99
CA LEU A 277 20.82 31.07 4.59
C LEU A 277 19.80 30.68 3.51
N ARG A 278 19.71 31.46 2.43
CA ARG A 278 18.86 31.14 1.27
C ARG A 278 19.26 29.80 0.62
N ALA A 279 20.56 29.54 0.53
CA ALA A 279 21.06 28.28 -0.01
C ALA A 279 20.69 27.09 0.89
N ALA A 280 20.79 27.24 2.23
CA ALA A 280 20.41 26.22 3.19
C ALA A 280 18.91 25.90 3.12
N LEU A 281 18.03 26.91 3.05
CA LEU A 281 16.59 26.72 2.84
C LEU A 281 16.30 25.98 1.53
N THR A 282 16.96 26.37 0.44
CA THR A 282 16.83 25.71 -0.87
C THR A 282 17.27 24.24 -0.80
N GLY A 283 18.37 23.96 -0.10
CA GLY A 283 18.86 22.60 0.14
C GLY A 283 17.87 21.74 0.93
N LEU A 284 17.25 22.29 1.97
CA LEU A 284 16.22 21.60 2.76
C LEU A 284 14.99 21.28 1.90
N ARG A 285 14.50 22.27 1.13
CA ARG A 285 13.37 22.09 0.18
C ARG A 285 13.68 20.99 -0.83
N ALA A 286 14.88 20.97 -1.39
CA ALA A 286 15.32 19.92 -2.32
C ALA A 286 15.36 18.53 -1.66
N ALA A 287 15.93 18.42 -0.46
CA ALA A 287 16.04 17.15 0.25
C ALA A 287 14.69 16.59 0.71
N TYR A 288 13.74 17.45 1.07
CA TYR A 288 12.42 17.05 1.53
C TYR A 288 11.42 16.86 0.38
N ALA A 289 11.17 17.92 -0.41
CA ALA A 289 10.10 17.99 -1.38
C ALA A 289 10.57 17.94 -2.84
N GLY A 290 11.89 17.97 -3.11
CA GLY A 290 12.47 17.89 -4.46
C GLY A 290 12.24 16.55 -5.17
N GLU A 291 12.55 16.48 -6.47
CA GLU A 291 12.35 15.28 -7.33
C GLU A 291 13.10 14.03 -6.82
N ASP A 292 14.27 14.25 -6.23
CA ASP A 292 15.05 13.22 -5.55
C ASP A 292 14.95 13.36 -4.03
N GLY A 293 13.91 14.02 -3.53
CA GLY A 293 13.68 14.24 -2.11
C GLY A 293 12.99 13.06 -1.41
N LEU A 294 12.79 13.20 -0.11
CA LEU A 294 12.07 12.24 0.72
C LEU A 294 10.67 11.93 0.15
N LEU A 295 9.88 12.97 -0.17
CA LEU A 295 8.50 12.81 -0.64
C LEU A 295 8.42 12.13 -2.01
N ALA A 296 9.35 12.42 -2.92
CA ALA A 296 9.36 11.80 -4.24
C ALA A 296 9.75 10.32 -4.17
N ARG A 297 10.75 9.95 -3.35
CA ARG A 297 11.08 8.53 -3.09
C ARG A 297 9.95 7.80 -2.38
N HIS A 298 9.26 8.47 -1.46
CA HIS A 298 8.09 7.91 -0.80
C HIS A 298 6.96 7.66 -1.81
N ARG A 299 6.70 8.59 -2.74
CA ARG A 299 5.72 8.42 -3.83
C ARG A 299 5.99 7.16 -4.64
N LEU A 300 7.23 6.94 -5.09
CA LEU A 300 7.61 5.76 -5.86
C LEU A 300 7.35 4.46 -5.09
N LYS A 301 7.69 4.45 -3.80
CA LYS A 301 7.43 3.29 -2.93
C LYS A 301 5.93 3.03 -2.75
N VAL A 302 5.15 4.06 -2.44
CA VAL A 302 3.70 3.96 -2.24
C VAL A 302 2.99 3.50 -3.52
N ALA A 303 3.39 4.02 -4.68
CA ALA A 303 2.75 3.68 -5.95
C ALA A 303 2.83 2.18 -6.27
N GLY A 304 3.97 1.54 -5.99
CA GLY A 304 4.12 0.09 -6.17
C GLY A 304 3.13 -0.71 -5.32
N TYR A 305 3.03 -0.41 -4.02
CA TYR A 305 2.10 -1.08 -3.10
C TYR A 305 0.64 -0.84 -3.47
N LEU A 306 0.29 0.40 -3.81
CA LEU A 306 -1.08 0.74 -4.17
C LEU A 306 -1.47 0.08 -5.48
N ASN A 307 -0.65 0.14 -6.53
CA ASN A 307 -0.96 -0.52 -7.81
C ASN A 307 -1.29 -2.01 -7.61
N THR A 308 -0.50 -2.73 -6.80
CA THR A 308 -0.82 -4.12 -6.45
C THR A 308 -2.13 -4.22 -5.68
N SER A 309 -2.29 -3.44 -4.61
CA SER A 309 -3.48 -3.46 -3.74
C SER A 309 -4.79 -3.30 -4.51
N TYR A 310 -4.84 -2.35 -5.43
CA TYR A 310 -6.05 -2.05 -6.22
C TYR A 310 -6.43 -3.17 -7.18
N ARG A 311 -5.42 -3.82 -7.76
CA ARG A 311 -5.64 -4.93 -8.69
C ARG A 311 -6.14 -6.19 -8.00
N ILE A 312 -5.74 -6.40 -6.75
CA ILE A 312 -6.23 -7.52 -5.92
C ILE A 312 -7.51 -7.16 -5.14
N GLY A 313 -8.25 -6.16 -5.60
CA GLY A 313 -9.63 -5.90 -5.15
C GLY A 313 -9.78 -4.93 -3.97
N ARG A 314 -8.70 -4.30 -3.51
CA ARG A 314 -8.82 -3.20 -2.55
C ARG A 314 -9.26 -1.93 -3.28
N ASP A 315 -10.35 -1.31 -2.86
CA ASP A 315 -10.92 -0.13 -3.52
C ASP A 315 -10.66 1.19 -2.80
N VAL A 316 -10.18 1.15 -1.54
CA VAL A 316 -9.91 2.34 -0.71
C VAL A 316 -8.51 2.37 -0.08
N THR A 317 -7.86 3.53 -0.05
CA THR A 317 -6.62 3.72 0.72
C THR A 317 -6.88 3.89 2.22
N ILE A 318 -5.80 3.87 3.01
CA ILE A 318 -5.79 4.21 4.44
C ILE A 318 -6.40 5.60 4.72
N SER A 319 -6.30 6.55 3.78
CA SER A 319 -6.92 7.88 3.90
C SER A 319 -8.33 7.96 3.29
N GLY A 320 -8.94 6.81 2.93
CA GLY A 320 -10.31 6.75 2.38
C GLY A 320 -10.43 7.12 0.90
N PHE A 321 -9.33 7.28 0.15
CA PHE A 321 -9.39 7.56 -1.29
C PHE A 321 -9.80 6.34 -2.12
N PRO A 322 -10.70 6.51 -3.11
CA PRO A 322 -10.93 5.50 -4.13
C PRO A 322 -9.88 5.54 -5.26
N ALA A 323 -9.41 4.37 -5.68
CA ALA A 323 -8.54 4.07 -6.84
C ALA A 323 -7.04 4.51 -6.80
N ALA A 324 -6.15 3.65 -7.33
CA ALA A 324 -4.68 3.83 -7.36
C ALA A 324 -4.23 5.05 -8.15
N ALA A 325 -4.77 5.18 -9.37
CA ALA A 325 -4.40 6.23 -10.33
C ALA A 325 -4.68 7.64 -9.78
N ARG A 326 -5.69 7.77 -8.91
CA ARG A 326 -6.00 9.04 -8.25
C ARG A 326 -4.97 9.40 -7.18
N VAL A 327 -4.39 8.42 -6.49
CA VAL A 327 -3.45 8.67 -5.40
C VAL A 327 -2.11 9.19 -5.91
N ALA A 328 -1.60 8.67 -7.03
CA ALA A 328 -0.36 9.17 -7.62
C ALA A 328 -0.51 10.63 -8.10
N GLY A 329 -1.61 10.93 -8.80
CA GLY A 329 -1.95 12.30 -9.20
C GLY A 329 -2.11 13.23 -8.01
N GLU A 330 -2.81 12.78 -6.96
CA GLU A 330 -3.00 13.54 -5.73
C GLU A 330 -1.70 13.78 -4.95
N LEU A 331 -0.79 12.79 -4.89
CA LEU A 331 0.55 12.97 -4.32
C LEU A 331 1.35 14.03 -5.12
N ALA A 332 1.19 14.05 -6.45
CA ALA A 332 1.78 15.08 -7.29
C ALA A 332 1.15 16.46 -7.04
N THR A 333 -0.17 16.56 -6.95
CA THR A 333 -0.88 17.80 -6.61
C THR A 333 -0.49 18.31 -5.23
N SER A 334 -0.42 17.46 -4.21
CA SER A 334 0.05 17.88 -2.88
C SER A 334 1.52 18.35 -2.89
N ARG A 335 2.35 17.81 -3.79
CA ARG A 335 3.73 18.26 -3.95
C ARG A 335 3.80 19.69 -4.51
N THR A 336 2.94 20.07 -5.45
CA THR A 336 2.94 21.43 -6.03
C THR A 336 2.54 22.51 -5.02
N GLU A 337 1.94 22.11 -3.89
CA GLU A 337 1.63 23.03 -2.78
C GLU A 337 2.84 23.39 -1.92
N ARG A 338 3.97 22.69 -2.09
CA ARG A 338 5.21 22.91 -1.34
C ARG A 338 6.22 23.68 -2.18
N PRO A 339 6.88 24.72 -1.63
CA PRO A 339 7.99 25.35 -2.30
C PRO A 339 9.13 24.35 -2.50
N ALA A 340 9.49 24.06 -3.75
CA ALA A 340 10.60 23.20 -4.11
C ALA A 340 11.33 23.77 -5.34
N PRO A 341 12.63 23.48 -5.52
CA PRO A 341 13.33 23.83 -6.75
C PRO A 341 12.62 23.22 -7.95
N GLU A 342 12.48 23.98 -9.03
CA GLU A 342 11.89 23.50 -10.27
C GLU A 342 12.76 22.37 -10.85
N PRO A 343 12.16 21.25 -11.28
CA PRO A 343 12.93 20.21 -11.94
C PRO A 343 13.56 20.75 -13.23
N PRO A 344 14.76 20.26 -13.62
CA PRO A 344 15.30 20.55 -14.93
C PRO A 344 14.30 20.11 -16.01
N ALA A 345 14.19 20.89 -17.09
CA ALA A 345 13.35 20.57 -18.22
C ALA A 345 13.63 19.14 -18.72
N PRO A 346 12.60 18.38 -19.11
CA PRO A 346 12.79 17.02 -19.59
C PRO A 346 13.68 17.05 -20.84
N THR A 347 14.90 16.54 -20.74
CA THR A 347 15.67 16.15 -21.90
C THR A 347 15.14 14.81 -22.36
N THR A 348 14.40 14.77 -23.46
CA THR A 348 14.07 13.53 -24.16
C THR A 348 15.34 12.96 -24.81
N PRO A 349 15.75 11.73 -24.50
CA PRO A 349 16.63 10.98 -25.36
C PRO A 349 15.83 9.79 -25.89
N HIS A 350 15.00 10.03 -26.92
CA HIS A 350 14.60 8.93 -27.77
C HIS A 350 15.81 8.57 -28.63
N ALA A 351 16.44 7.45 -28.29
CA ALA A 351 17.36 6.82 -29.22
C ALA A 351 16.51 6.28 -30.39
N PRO A 352 16.82 6.65 -31.65
CA PRO A 352 16.18 6.00 -32.79
C PRO A 352 16.49 4.50 -32.77
N ALA A 353 15.54 3.70 -33.24
CA ALA A 353 15.60 2.24 -33.17
C ALA A 353 16.82 1.69 -33.94
N PRO A 354 17.45 0.61 -33.43
CA PRO A 354 18.43 -0.11 -34.22
C PRO A 354 17.75 -0.75 -35.46
N PRO A 355 18.32 -0.63 -36.67
CA PRO A 355 17.77 -1.27 -37.87
C PRO A 355 17.84 -2.80 -37.77
N GLY A 356 16.79 -3.50 -38.22
CA GLY A 356 16.72 -4.97 -38.25
C GLY A 356 16.11 -5.63 -37.00
N GLU A 357 15.39 -4.87 -36.18
CA GLU A 357 14.73 -5.40 -34.97
C GLU A 357 13.55 -6.34 -35.30
N ARG A 358 13.42 -7.42 -34.52
CA ARG A 358 12.33 -8.39 -34.65
C ARG A 358 10.97 -7.73 -34.45
N ALA A 359 10.10 -7.84 -35.46
CA ALA A 359 8.68 -7.50 -35.36
C ALA A 359 7.93 -8.57 -34.54
N VAL A 360 7.08 -8.13 -33.62
CA VAL A 360 6.32 -8.99 -32.70
C VAL A 360 4.87 -8.53 -32.70
N GLY A 361 3.93 -9.41 -33.06
CA GLY A 361 2.50 -9.11 -32.98
C GLY A 361 1.97 -9.14 -31.54
N PHE A 362 1.00 -8.29 -31.22
CA PHE A 362 0.36 -8.29 -29.89
C PHE A 362 -0.22 -9.67 -29.46
N PRO A 363 -0.79 -10.51 -30.36
CA PRO A 363 -1.20 -11.87 -30.01
C PRO A 363 -0.07 -12.76 -29.47
N GLU A 364 1.19 -12.51 -29.89
CA GLU A 364 2.35 -13.20 -29.31
C GLU A 364 2.63 -12.67 -27.91
N VAL A 365 2.62 -11.35 -27.73
CA VAL A 365 2.82 -10.70 -26.42
C VAL A 365 1.86 -11.27 -25.36
N LEU A 366 0.58 -11.44 -25.70
CA LEU A 366 -0.45 -11.97 -24.79
C LEU A 366 -0.12 -13.38 -24.23
N ARG A 367 0.71 -14.18 -24.92
CA ARG A 367 1.12 -15.52 -24.45
C ARG A 367 2.19 -15.48 -23.36
N HIS A 368 2.76 -14.31 -23.11
CA HIS A 368 3.84 -14.08 -22.15
C HIS A 368 3.32 -13.43 -20.87
N ASP A 369 2.16 -13.90 -20.41
CA ASP A 369 1.46 -13.45 -19.20
C ASP A 369 2.04 -14.10 -17.92
N HIS A 370 1.30 -14.02 -16.81
CA HIS A 370 1.71 -14.60 -15.53
C HIS A 370 1.84 -16.14 -15.55
N THR A 371 1.16 -16.83 -16.47
CA THR A 371 1.20 -18.31 -16.57
C THR A 371 2.25 -18.82 -17.54
N GLY A 372 2.83 -17.94 -18.38
CA GLY A 372 3.83 -18.31 -19.38
C GLY A 372 5.22 -18.60 -18.79
N ASP A 373 6.04 -19.34 -19.54
CA ASP A 373 7.45 -19.62 -19.19
C ASP A 373 8.37 -18.40 -19.34
N ARG A 374 7.94 -17.43 -20.14
CA ARG A 374 8.62 -16.16 -20.39
C ARG A 374 7.62 -15.04 -20.19
N HIS A 375 8.07 -13.96 -19.54
CA HIS A 375 7.22 -12.87 -19.09
C HIS A 375 7.58 -11.60 -19.82
N TRP A 376 6.66 -11.06 -20.62
CA TRP A 376 6.91 -9.88 -21.46
C TRP A 376 6.03 -8.71 -21.06
N ILE A 377 6.52 -7.50 -21.29
CA ILE A 377 5.73 -6.26 -21.22
C ILE A 377 5.99 -5.42 -22.45
N VAL A 378 5.04 -4.54 -22.79
CA VAL A 378 5.23 -3.50 -23.80
C VAL A 378 5.41 -2.13 -23.12
N VAL A 379 6.40 -1.36 -23.59
CA VAL A 379 6.59 0.05 -23.22
C VAL A 379 6.97 0.81 -24.50
N GLU A 380 6.18 1.81 -24.89
CA GLU A 380 6.43 2.65 -26.08
C GLU A 380 6.75 1.82 -27.34
N ASP A 381 5.89 0.84 -27.66
CA ASP A 381 6.06 -0.16 -28.74
C ASP A 381 7.29 -1.09 -28.60
N GLY A 382 8.16 -0.91 -27.60
CA GLY A 382 9.21 -1.88 -27.31
C GLY A 382 8.63 -3.11 -26.62
N VAL A 383 9.04 -4.31 -27.05
CA VAL A 383 8.71 -5.57 -26.37
C VAL A 383 9.90 -5.99 -25.52
N TYR A 384 9.67 -6.19 -24.21
CA TYR A 384 10.73 -6.45 -23.24
C TYR A 384 10.48 -7.74 -22.48
N ASP A 385 11.48 -8.61 -22.46
CA ASP A 385 11.47 -9.82 -21.65
C ASP A 385 11.98 -9.49 -20.24
N VAL A 386 11.04 -9.50 -19.29
CA VAL A 386 11.30 -9.16 -17.89
C VAL A 386 11.51 -10.40 -17.02
N THR A 387 11.53 -11.62 -17.59
CA THR A 387 11.56 -12.90 -16.85
C THR A 387 12.61 -12.90 -15.74
N ASP A 388 13.88 -12.67 -16.09
CA ASP A 388 14.96 -12.66 -15.10
C ASP A 388 14.96 -11.39 -14.25
N PHE A 389 14.30 -10.33 -14.72
CA PHE A 389 14.25 -9.05 -14.03
C PHE A 389 13.19 -9.00 -12.93
N LEU A 390 12.13 -9.79 -13.00
CA LEU A 390 11.03 -9.81 -12.02
C LEU A 390 11.53 -9.80 -10.57
N ALA A 391 12.34 -10.79 -10.17
CA ALA A 391 12.86 -10.91 -8.81
C ALA A 391 13.83 -9.78 -8.40
N ARG A 392 14.37 -9.05 -9.38
CA ARG A 392 15.32 -7.95 -9.16
C ARG A 392 14.66 -6.58 -9.21
N HIS A 393 13.41 -6.49 -9.66
CA HIS A 393 12.68 -5.25 -9.80
C HIS A 393 12.60 -4.52 -8.45
N PRO A 394 13.09 -3.27 -8.33
CA PRO A 394 13.09 -2.54 -7.06
C PRO A 394 11.71 -2.35 -6.42
N GLY A 395 10.64 -2.33 -7.24
CA GLY A 395 9.25 -2.29 -6.76
C GLY A 395 8.66 -3.65 -6.36
N GLY A 396 9.44 -4.74 -6.42
CA GLY A 396 8.98 -6.10 -6.19
C GLY A 396 8.31 -6.73 -7.42
N VAL A 397 7.94 -8.00 -7.31
CA VAL A 397 7.40 -8.80 -8.43
C VAL A 397 5.96 -8.41 -8.77
N ALA A 398 5.13 -8.17 -7.75
CA ALA A 398 3.68 -8.03 -7.90
C ALA A 398 3.24 -6.86 -8.81
N PRO A 399 3.89 -5.68 -8.79
CA PRO A 399 3.55 -4.62 -9.74
C PRO A 399 3.79 -5.00 -11.20
N LEU A 400 4.85 -5.77 -11.52
CA LEU A 400 5.12 -6.21 -12.89
C LEU A 400 4.20 -7.35 -13.34
N HIS A 401 3.89 -8.30 -12.44
CA HIS A 401 2.94 -9.38 -12.71
C HIS A 401 1.61 -8.86 -13.27
N SER A 402 1.19 -7.70 -12.81
CA SER A 402 -0.03 -7.02 -13.24
C SER A 402 -0.09 -6.62 -14.72
N TYR A 403 1.07 -6.54 -15.38
CA TYR A 403 1.20 -6.07 -16.77
C TYR A 403 1.77 -7.13 -17.71
N LEU A 404 2.09 -8.33 -17.22
CA LEU A 404 2.65 -9.39 -18.07
C LEU A 404 1.71 -9.70 -19.23
N GLY A 405 2.29 -9.82 -20.42
CA GLY A 405 1.58 -10.02 -21.67
C GLY A 405 0.77 -8.80 -22.14
N THR A 406 1.01 -7.61 -21.59
CA THR A 406 0.25 -6.39 -21.93
C THR A 406 1.12 -5.13 -21.98
N ASP A 407 0.49 -4.01 -22.37
CA ASP A 407 1.10 -2.68 -22.38
C ASP A 407 1.15 -2.05 -20.98
N ALA A 408 2.36 -1.65 -20.58
CA ALA A 408 2.72 -1.00 -19.32
C ALA A 408 3.19 0.46 -19.50
N THR A 409 3.08 1.04 -20.70
CA THR A 409 3.56 2.39 -21.04
C THR A 409 3.01 3.44 -20.08
N ALA A 410 1.69 3.47 -19.88
CA ALA A 410 1.04 4.49 -19.04
C ALA A 410 1.57 4.50 -17.59
N ILE A 411 1.73 3.32 -16.97
CA ILE A 411 2.26 3.26 -15.59
C ILE A 411 3.76 3.56 -15.55
N PHE A 412 4.50 3.18 -16.59
CA PHE A 412 5.93 3.48 -16.71
C PHE A 412 6.16 5.00 -16.80
N GLU A 413 5.29 5.69 -17.54
CA GLU A 413 5.28 7.15 -17.64
C GLU A 413 4.87 7.82 -16.32
N GLU A 414 3.76 7.39 -15.72
CA GLU A 414 3.20 7.92 -14.47
C GLU A 414 4.21 7.85 -13.29
N LEU A 415 5.00 6.78 -13.23
CA LEU A 415 6.05 6.62 -12.24
C LEU A 415 7.30 7.45 -12.55
N GLY A 416 7.39 8.05 -13.74
CA GLY A 416 8.56 8.83 -14.18
C GLY A 416 9.73 7.96 -14.62
N HIS A 417 9.53 6.66 -14.84
CA HIS A 417 10.61 5.74 -15.24
C HIS A 417 11.23 6.10 -16.59
N HIS A 418 10.45 6.69 -17.50
CA HIS A 418 10.91 7.24 -18.77
C HIS A 418 11.96 8.37 -18.62
N ARG A 419 12.00 9.06 -17.46
CA ARG A 419 12.95 10.14 -17.17
C ARG A 419 14.20 9.66 -16.44
N ASP A 420 14.16 8.46 -15.88
CA ASP A 420 15.29 7.89 -15.15
C ASP A 420 16.26 7.19 -16.12
N ARG A 421 17.48 7.73 -16.22
CA ARG A 421 18.53 7.21 -17.11
C ARG A 421 18.97 5.79 -16.75
N VAL A 422 18.98 5.44 -15.46
CA VAL A 422 19.35 4.10 -15.00
C VAL A 422 18.25 3.10 -15.37
N VAL A 423 16.99 3.48 -15.19
CA VAL A 423 15.84 2.65 -15.54
C VAL A 423 15.75 2.44 -17.06
N THR A 424 15.85 3.50 -17.86
CA THR A 424 15.82 3.40 -19.32
C THR A 424 17.01 2.60 -19.88
N ALA A 425 18.21 2.77 -19.33
CA ALA A 425 19.37 1.94 -19.70
C ALA A 425 19.17 0.46 -19.35
N ARG A 426 18.53 0.16 -18.21
CA ARG A 426 18.17 -1.21 -17.83
C ARG A 426 17.12 -1.79 -18.77
N LEU A 427 16.06 -1.04 -19.07
CA LEU A 427 14.96 -1.46 -19.94
C LEU A 427 15.46 -1.82 -21.34
N ARG A 428 16.38 -1.02 -21.92
CA ARG A 428 17.01 -1.31 -23.23
C ARG A 428 17.67 -2.70 -23.28
N ARG A 429 18.26 -3.18 -22.19
CA ARG A 429 18.90 -4.51 -22.12
C ARG A 429 17.90 -5.68 -22.10
N LEU A 430 16.63 -5.40 -21.83
CA LEU A 430 15.57 -6.40 -21.78
C LEU A 430 14.82 -6.51 -23.11
N ARG A 431 15.15 -5.69 -24.11
CA ARG A 431 14.41 -5.60 -25.38
C ARG A 431 14.58 -6.87 -26.20
N VAL A 432 13.47 -7.44 -26.64
CA VAL A 432 13.41 -8.65 -27.48
C VAL A 432 12.76 -8.43 -28.84
N GLY A 433 12.15 -7.26 -29.04
CA GLY A 433 11.60 -6.87 -30.32
C GLY A 433 10.85 -5.55 -30.25
N ARG A 434 10.12 -5.27 -31.33
CA ARG A 434 9.21 -4.14 -31.46
C ARG A 434 7.81 -4.65 -31.77
N LEU A 435 6.82 -4.04 -31.13
CA LEU A 435 5.43 -4.29 -31.39
C LEU A 435 5.11 -3.91 -32.84
N GLU A 436 4.60 -4.87 -33.60
CA GLU A 436 4.10 -4.67 -34.94
C GLU A 436 2.63 -4.32 -34.88
N HIS A 437 2.30 -3.13 -35.38
CA HIS A 437 0.92 -2.72 -35.60
C HIS A 437 0.50 -3.19 -37.00
N PRO A 438 -0.69 -3.80 -37.16
CA PRO A 438 -1.15 -4.26 -38.46
C PRO A 438 -1.11 -3.11 -39.48
N PRO A 439 -0.54 -3.31 -40.68
CA PRO A 439 -0.56 -2.27 -41.71
C PRO A 439 -1.99 -2.04 -42.22
N GLY A 440 -2.44 -0.79 -42.22
CA GLY A 440 -3.77 -0.38 -42.70
C GLY A 440 -4.81 -0.20 -41.59
N THR A 441 -6.10 -0.07 -41.98
CA THR A 441 -7.20 0.07 -41.03
C THR A 441 -7.45 -1.26 -40.33
N VAL A 442 -7.20 -1.30 -39.02
CA VAL A 442 -7.56 -2.46 -38.18
C VAL A 442 -9.06 -2.69 -38.27
N THR A 443 -9.49 -3.94 -38.53
CA THR A 443 -10.92 -4.25 -38.57
C THR A 443 -11.50 -4.15 -37.16
N GLU A 444 -12.73 -3.63 -37.04
CA GLU A 444 -13.38 -3.52 -35.72
C GLU A 444 -13.43 -4.86 -34.96
N PRO A 445 -13.70 -6.02 -35.60
CA PRO A 445 -13.64 -7.30 -34.91
C PRO A 445 -12.27 -7.63 -34.30
N TYR A 446 -11.17 -7.33 -35.00
CA TYR A 446 -9.84 -7.54 -34.45
C TYR A 446 -9.54 -6.58 -33.30
N ALA A 447 -9.90 -5.30 -33.45
CA ALA A 447 -9.75 -4.31 -32.38
C ALA A 447 -10.52 -4.73 -31.12
N THR A 448 -11.78 -5.14 -31.28
CA THR A 448 -12.62 -5.68 -30.22
C THR A 448 -12.01 -6.91 -29.56
N TRP A 449 -11.59 -7.90 -30.35
CA TRP A 449 -10.92 -9.10 -29.84
C TRP A 449 -9.66 -8.73 -29.03
N LEU A 450 -8.84 -7.83 -29.55
CA LEU A 450 -7.59 -7.43 -28.91
C LEU A 450 -7.84 -6.70 -27.57
N ARG A 451 -8.83 -5.82 -27.52
CA ARG A 451 -9.25 -5.14 -26.28
C ARG A 451 -9.67 -6.16 -25.23
N TRP A 452 -10.55 -7.10 -25.58
CA TRP A 452 -11.03 -8.13 -24.66
C TRP A 452 -9.94 -9.10 -24.23
N ALA A 453 -9.09 -9.55 -25.16
CA ALA A 453 -7.97 -10.43 -24.83
C ALA A 453 -7.01 -9.74 -23.84
N THR A 454 -6.69 -8.46 -24.07
CA THR A 454 -5.85 -7.67 -23.16
C THR A 454 -6.49 -7.51 -21.79
N ASP A 455 -7.78 -7.22 -21.72
CA ASP A 455 -8.50 -7.07 -20.44
C ASP A 455 -8.54 -8.39 -19.66
N LEU A 456 -8.87 -9.50 -20.32
CA LEU A 456 -8.88 -10.82 -19.71
C LEU A 456 -7.50 -11.25 -19.22
N THR A 457 -6.43 -10.98 -19.97
CA THR A 457 -5.05 -11.20 -19.51
C THR A 457 -4.75 -10.40 -18.25
N ARG A 458 -5.12 -9.11 -18.19
CA ARG A 458 -4.94 -8.28 -16.97
C ARG A 458 -5.71 -8.83 -15.78
N ARG A 459 -6.95 -9.28 -15.98
CA ARG A 459 -7.78 -9.88 -14.92
C ARG A 459 -7.21 -11.21 -14.44
N GLY A 460 -6.74 -12.07 -15.35
CA GLY A 460 -6.07 -13.32 -15.02
C GLY A 460 -4.80 -13.11 -14.20
N ASN A 461 -3.95 -12.16 -14.62
CA ASN A 461 -2.76 -11.76 -13.87
C ASN A 461 -3.10 -11.26 -12.46
N ALA A 462 -4.13 -10.41 -12.35
CA ALA A 462 -4.61 -9.89 -11.07
C ALA A 462 -5.12 -11.02 -10.17
N PHE A 463 -5.90 -11.96 -10.70
CA PHE A 463 -6.42 -13.11 -9.97
C PHE A 463 -5.30 -14.02 -9.42
N LEU A 464 -4.29 -14.33 -10.23
CA LEU A 464 -3.15 -15.13 -9.77
C LEU A 464 -2.34 -14.40 -8.69
N THR A 465 -2.16 -13.10 -8.85
CA THR A 465 -1.53 -12.25 -7.83
C THR A 465 -2.37 -12.20 -6.54
N ASP A 466 -3.69 -12.13 -6.65
CA ASP A 466 -4.64 -12.11 -5.53
C ASP A 466 -4.58 -13.44 -4.74
N LEU A 467 -4.47 -14.57 -5.45
CA LEU A 467 -4.38 -15.91 -4.87
C LEU A 467 -3.05 -16.24 -4.20
N SER A 468 -1.97 -15.50 -4.48
CA SER A 468 -0.64 -15.78 -3.89
C SER A 468 -0.64 -15.71 -2.36
N ILE A 469 -1.57 -14.98 -1.75
CA ILE A 469 -1.71 -14.91 -0.29
C ILE A 469 -1.91 -16.29 0.35
N ARG A 470 -2.45 -17.26 -0.39
CA ARG A 470 -2.66 -18.63 0.10
C ARG A 470 -1.37 -19.34 0.48
N GLU A 471 -0.26 -18.94 -0.14
CA GLU A 471 1.07 -19.47 0.11
C GLU A 471 1.81 -18.67 1.18
N SER A 472 1.22 -17.57 1.65
CA SER A 472 1.83 -16.65 2.60
C SER A 472 1.43 -16.97 4.03
N ARG A 473 2.19 -16.43 4.98
CA ARG A 473 1.80 -16.40 6.39
C ARG A 473 0.94 -15.16 6.63
N THR A 474 -0.32 -15.36 7.05
CA THR A 474 -1.30 -14.27 7.24
C THR A 474 -1.51 -13.87 8.70
N SER A 475 -0.96 -14.64 9.64
CA SER A 475 -0.96 -14.34 11.07
C SER A 475 0.28 -14.93 11.77
N LEU A 476 0.69 -14.34 12.90
CA LEU A 476 1.71 -14.89 13.79
C LEU A 476 1.30 -16.28 14.32
N ALA A 477 0.00 -16.57 14.41
CA ALA A 477 -0.49 -17.85 14.89
C ALA A 477 -0.53 -18.95 13.81
N SER A 478 -0.19 -18.64 12.56
CA SER A 478 -0.14 -19.60 11.45
C SER A 478 1.25 -19.74 10.86
N GLY A 479 1.51 -20.87 10.19
CA GLY A 479 2.67 -21.09 9.35
C GLY A 479 2.47 -20.57 7.92
N THR A 480 3.56 -20.54 7.16
CA THR A 480 3.53 -20.21 5.72
C THR A 480 2.75 -21.27 4.95
N GLY A 481 1.74 -20.84 4.18
CA GLY A 481 0.89 -21.75 3.40
C GLY A 481 -0.27 -22.37 4.19
N ASP A 482 -0.42 -22.06 5.47
CA ASP A 482 -1.54 -22.55 6.26
C ASP A 482 -2.85 -21.87 5.83
N LEU A 483 -3.79 -22.70 5.36
CA LEU A 483 -5.14 -22.30 4.98
C LEU A 483 -6.07 -22.18 6.19
N THR A 484 -5.72 -21.27 7.10
CA THR A 484 -6.61 -20.88 8.21
C THR A 484 -7.94 -20.32 7.69
N PRO A 485 -9.03 -20.32 8.49
CA PRO A 485 -10.27 -19.65 8.12
C PRO A 485 -10.05 -18.21 7.60
N TYR A 486 -9.16 -17.45 8.24
CA TYR A 486 -8.79 -16.10 7.80
C TYR A 486 -8.04 -16.06 6.46
N THR A 487 -7.15 -17.02 6.18
CA THR A 487 -6.50 -17.12 4.87
C THR A 487 -7.50 -17.53 3.78
N LEU A 488 -8.39 -18.48 4.09
CA LEU A 488 -9.38 -19.01 3.15
C LEU A 488 -10.38 -17.97 2.70
N GLN A 489 -10.80 -17.05 3.58
CA GLN A 489 -11.74 -16.00 3.20
C GLN A 489 -11.20 -15.16 2.03
N PHE A 490 -9.90 -14.83 2.02
CA PHE A 490 -9.29 -14.07 0.94
C PHE A 490 -9.25 -14.83 -0.39
N ALA A 491 -9.14 -16.16 -0.35
CA ALA A 491 -9.18 -16.99 -1.54
C ALA A 491 -10.60 -17.08 -2.11
N ILE A 492 -11.61 -17.16 -1.23
CA ILE A 492 -13.03 -17.13 -1.59
C ILE A 492 -13.37 -15.77 -2.22
N GLU A 493 -13.01 -14.67 -1.57
CA GLU A 493 -13.24 -13.31 -2.08
C GLU A 493 -12.56 -13.07 -3.45
N ALA A 494 -11.32 -13.56 -3.63
CA ALA A 494 -10.62 -13.48 -4.91
C ALA A 494 -11.38 -14.25 -6.01
N HIS A 495 -11.88 -15.44 -5.69
CA HIS A 495 -12.66 -16.26 -6.61
C HIS A 495 -14.00 -15.61 -6.96
N GLU A 496 -14.77 -15.17 -5.96
CA GLU A 496 -16.06 -14.49 -6.16
C GLU A 496 -15.88 -13.22 -6.98
N ARG A 497 -14.90 -12.39 -6.64
CA ARG A 497 -14.61 -11.15 -7.38
C ARG A 497 -14.21 -11.43 -8.83
N PHE A 498 -13.39 -12.46 -9.07
CA PHE A 498 -13.02 -12.85 -10.42
C PHE A 498 -14.22 -13.41 -11.19
N HIS A 499 -14.99 -14.30 -10.58
CA HIS A 499 -16.20 -14.88 -11.16
C HIS A 499 -17.21 -13.78 -11.52
N ASP A 500 -17.63 -12.97 -10.55
CA ASP A 500 -18.71 -12.00 -10.73
C ASP A 500 -18.36 -10.92 -11.76
N ARG A 501 -17.10 -10.46 -11.78
CA ARG A 501 -16.64 -9.46 -12.75
C ARG A 501 -16.35 -10.07 -14.11
N THR A 502 -15.74 -11.24 -14.16
CA THR A 502 -15.19 -11.78 -15.42
C THR A 502 -16.18 -12.67 -16.15
N TYR A 503 -16.89 -13.53 -15.42
CA TYR A 503 -17.86 -14.44 -16.02
C TYR A 503 -19.02 -13.65 -16.65
N GLY A 504 -19.59 -12.70 -15.91
CA GLY A 504 -20.69 -11.84 -16.41
C GLY A 504 -20.29 -11.05 -17.66
N ASP A 505 -19.08 -10.49 -17.69
CA ASP A 505 -18.58 -9.75 -18.86
C ASP A 505 -18.36 -10.68 -20.06
N ILE A 506 -17.80 -11.87 -19.86
CA ILE A 506 -17.57 -12.87 -20.92
C ILE A 506 -18.91 -13.32 -21.52
N THR A 507 -19.86 -13.71 -20.67
CA THR A 507 -21.19 -14.17 -21.10
C THR A 507 -22.14 -13.01 -21.40
N GLY A 508 -21.66 -11.78 -21.54
CA GLY A 508 -22.48 -10.59 -21.74
C GLY A 508 -21.87 -9.69 -22.80
N ALA A 509 -21.15 -8.65 -22.33
CA ALA A 509 -20.56 -7.62 -23.19
C ALA A 509 -19.59 -8.19 -24.22
N LEU A 510 -18.68 -9.08 -23.83
CA LEU A 510 -17.71 -9.68 -24.75
C LEU A 510 -18.38 -10.50 -25.85
N HIS A 511 -19.35 -11.34 -25.47
CA HIS A 511 -20.09 -12.14 -26.45
C HIS A 511 -20.83 -11.24 -27.44
N HIS A 512 -21.47 -10.19 -26.95
CA HIS A 512 -22.17 -9.23 -27.79
C HIS A 512 -21.22 -8.50 -28.74
N ASP A 513 -20.13 -7.94 -28.22
CA ASP A 513 -19.17 -7.17 -29.01
C ASP A 513 -18.51 -8.00 -30.13
N LEU A 514 -18.29 -9.30 -29.88
CA LEU A 514 -17.66 -10.21 -30.85
C LEU A 514 -18.63 -10.82 -31.86
N THR A 515 -19.89 -11.06 -31.48
CA THR A 515 -20.85 -11.82 -32.30
C THR A 515 -22.00 -10.98 -32.85
N GLY A 516 -22.20 -9.76 -32.33
CA GLY A 516 -23.37 -8.93 -32.60
C GLY A 516 -24.68 -9.45 -32.01
N SER A 517 -24.66 -10.58 -31.30
CA SER A 517 -25.85 -11.22 -30.74
C SER A 517 -25.93 -11.03 -29.22
N PRO A 518 -27.12 -10.87 -28.62
CA PRO A 518 -27.25 -10.87 -27.18
C PRO A 518 -26.87 -12.26 -26.64
N ALA A 519 -26.12 -12.28 -25.55
CA ALA A 519 -25.74 -13.54 -24.93
C ALA A 519 -26.95 -14.24 -24.29
N ALA A 520 -26.95 -15.57 -24.31
CA ALA A 520 -27.93 -16.35 -23.56
C ALA A 520 -27.78 -16.05 -22.05
N PRO A 521 -28.88 -15.96 -21.29
CA PRO A 521 -28.80 -15.69 -19.87
C PRO A 521 -27.93 -16.77 -19.19
N PRO A 522 -27.05 -16.38 -18.24
CA PRO A 522 -26.20 -17.34 -17.57
C PRO A 522 -27.07 -18.40 -16.85
N PRO A 523 -26.62 -19.67 -16.79
CA PRO A 523 -27.29 -20.66 -15.97
C PRO A 523 -27.34 -20.15 -14.52
N PRO A 524 -28.42 -20.43 -13.76
CA PRO A 524 -28.54 -19.94 -12.39
C PRO A 524 -27.33 -20.38 -11.59
N THR A 525 -26.63 -19.42 -11.00
CA THR A 525 -25.48 -19.65 -10.14
C THR A 525 -25.93 -20.50 -8.95
N ARG A 526 -25.47 -21.76 -8.89
CA ARG A 526 -25.56 -22.53 -7.65
C ARG A 526 -24.61 -21.87 -6.66
N SER A 527 -25.16 -21.00 -5.81
CA SER A 527 -24.42 -20.48 -4.66
C SER A 527 -23.73 -21.63 -3.93
N LEU A 528 -22.42 -21.51 -3.72
CA LEU A 528 -21.65 -22.43 -2.89
C LEU A 528 -22.22 -22.54 -1.46
N HIS A 529 -23.07 -21.59 -1.03
CA HIS A 529 -23.77 -21.64 0.25
C HIS A 529 -24.92 -22.66 0.31
N THR A 530 -25.33 -23.26 -0.83
CA THR A 530 -26.42 -24.26 -0.87
C THR A 530 -25.92 -25.71 -0.85
N CYS A 531 -24.61 -25.95 -0.76
CA CYS A 531 -24.06 -27.30 -0.64
C CYS A 531 -24.09 -27.78 0.83
N THR A 532 -25.29 -27.89 1.40
CA THR A 532 -25.53 -28.42 2.76
C THR A 532 -26.02 -29.87 2.76
N ARG A 533 -26.05 -30.56 1.60
CA ARG A 533 -26.38 -31.99 1.58
C ARG A 533 -25.15 -32.80 2.03
N PRO A 534 -25.24 -33.56 3.14
CA PRO A 534 -24.21 -34.52 3.48
C PRO A 534 -24.09 -35.53 2.33
N CYS A 535 -22.91 -35.70 1.76
CA CYS A 535 -22.64 -36.86 0.90
C CYS A 535 -22.84 -38.13 1.74
N PRO A 536 -23.79 -39.03 1.40
CA PRO A 536 -23.91 -40.30 2.08
C PRO A 536 -22.85 -41.24 1.49
N GLY A 537 -21.71 -41.36 2.16
CA GLY A 537 -20.71 -42.37 1.80
C GLY A 537 -19.40 -42.21 2.56
N PRO A 538 -18.81 -43.30 3.08
CA PRO A 538 -17.59 -43.22 3.86
C PRO A 538 -16.44 -42.72 2.98
N ALA A 539 -15.72 -41.72 3.49
CA ALA A 539 -14.52 -41.16 2.88
C ALA A 539 -13.45 -42.26 2.73
N ARG A 540 -13.39 -42.89 1.57
CA ARG A 540 -12.22 -43.71 1.19
C ARG A 540 -11.04 -42.76 1.00
N ARG A 541 -10.14 -42.74 1.97
CA ARG A 541 -8.78 -42.22 1.83
C ARG A 541 -8.14 -42.90 0.62
N ARG A 542 -8.03 -42.18 -0.50
CA ARG A 542 -7.05 -42.48 -1.54
C ARG A 542 -5.89 -41.53 -1.35
N SER A 543 -4.82 -42.04 -0.75
CA SER A 543 -3.49 -41.45 -0.83
C SER A 543 -3.03 -41.52 -2.28
N SER A 544 -3.03 -40.39 -2.98
CA SER A 544 -2.22 -40.25 -4.20
C SER A 544 -1.19 -39.16 -3.97
N THR A 545 0.00 -39.63 -3.61
CA THR A 545 1.25 -38.88 -3.74
C THR A 545 1.34 -38.25 -5.13
N TRP A 546 1.40 -36.93 -5.20
CA TRP A 546 1.74 -36.20 -6.41
C TRP A 546 3.20 -36.49 -6.76
N ARG A 547 3.45 -37.50 -7.61
CA ARG A 547 4.75 -37.69 -8.26
C ARG A 547 4.83 -36.78 -9.48
N ARG A 548 5.88 -35.95 -9.51
CA ARG A 548 6.39 -35.31 -10.72
C ARG A 548 6.76 -36.38 -11.75
N SER A 549 6.18 -36.31 -12.95
CA SER A 549 6.77 -36.88 -14.15
C SER A 549 6.40 -36.01 -15.34
N GLY A 550 7.42 -35.41 -15.97
CA GLY A 550 7.26 -34.70 -17.23
C GLY A 550 7.03 -35.68 -18.38
N ALA A 551 6.06 -35.37 -19.23
CA ALA A 551 6.04 -35.72 -20.65
C ALA A 551 4.89 -34.94 -21.31
N ARG A 552 5.20 -34.33 -22.45
CA ARG A 552 4.29 -33.59 -23.35
C ARG A 552 3.03 -34.42 -23.67
N ARG A 553 1.84 -33.82 -23.60
CA ARG A 553 0.69 -34.04 -24.50
C ARG A 553 -0.40 -32.99 -24.30
N SER A 554 -0.97 -32.56 -25.43
CA SER A 554 -2.00 -31.52 -25.64
C SER A 554 -3.29 -31.72 -24.84
N PRO A 555 -4.02 -30.67 -24.42
CA PRO A 555 -5.35 -30.81 -23.83
C PRO A 555 -6.45 -30.69 -24.89
N TRP A 556 -7.62 -31.26 -24.57
CA TRP A 556 -8.92 -31.21 -25.27
C TRP A 556 -9.25 -32.32 -26.26
N THR A 557 -9.48 -33.53 -25.73
CA THR A 557 -10.64 -34.36 -26.14
C THR A 557 -11.11 -35.16 -24.92
N ASN A 558 -12.36 -34.96 -24.51
CA ASN A 558 -13.08 -35.92 -23.67
C ASN A 558 -14.48 -36.10 -24.23
N SER A 559 -14.59 -37.06 -25.15
CA SER A 559 -15.81 -37.73 -25.55
C SER A 559 -16.01 -38.93 -24.63
N CYS A 560 -17.11 -38.97 -23.87
CA CYS A 560 -17.87 -40.20 -23.56
C CYS A 560 -19.02 -39.88 -22.58
N CYS A 561 -20.24 -39.84 -23.12
CA CYS A 561 -21.38 -40.58 -22.58
C CYS A 561 -22.48 -40.59 -23.66
N THR A 562 -22.60 -41.71 -24.37
CA THR A 562 -23.73 -42.03 -25.25
C THR A 562 -24.55 -43.17 -24.67
N ARG A 563 -25.83 -43.18 -25.08
CA ARG A 563 -26.92 -44.18 -24.94
C ARG A 563 -27.88 -43.94 -23.77
N SER A 564 -29.20 -44.04 -23.91
CA SER A 564 -30.12 -44.23 -25.06
C SER A 564 -31.54 -44.32 -24.48
N ALA A 565 -32.55 -43.73 -25.13
CA ALA A 565 -33.91 -44.30 -25.24
C ALA A 565 -34.74 -43.50 -26.27
N GLN A 566 -35.22 -44.23 -27.28
CA GLN A 566 -36.15 -43.90 -28.37
C GLN A 566 -37.60 -44.27 -27.97
N PRO A 567 -38.64 -44.11 -28.83
CA PRO A 567 -38.65 -43.60 -30.22
C PRO A 567 -39.23 -42.20 -30.39
#